data_AF-A0A1H7X8V7-F1
#
_entry.id   AF-A0A1H7X8V7-F1
#
_cell.length_a   1.000
_cell.length_b   1.000
_cell.length_c   1.000
_cell.angle_alpha   90.00
_cell.angle_beta   90.00
_cell.angle_gamma   90.00
#
_symmetry.space_group_name_H-M   'P 1'
#
loop_
_entity.id
_entity.type
_entity.pdbx_description
1 polymer ?
#
loop_
_entity_poly.entity_id
_entity_poly.type
_entity_poly.pdbx_seq_one_letter_code
_entity_poly.pdbx_strand_id
1 'polypeptide(L)'
;MALYPVIMAGGSGTRFWPLSRQARPKQFLPLASKLPLITDTTARLKGLASLKDTFIVCGPLHAKTAAKLVKGLPPKNLLVEPVARNTAPAIALATVQVAARDPEGILLVLPSDHHVADPAGFRKTLAEAAKLAGRGHIVTLGIQPHRPETGYGYIQLGEPLDGGGRKVKAFKEKPDLETAQGYLKSGEFLWNGGIFVFRADVMLAALAEHMPEMKKGLTALKGAVGKRTFPSVLKKVFPKLPAVSIDYGVMEKASNIAVLPGDFGWSDVGSFAAIPEVRPADARGNVVSGDETVVVDCDNCVVLGDKRPLAVVGLTDVVVVDAGDAVLVVPKDKSQDVRKVVEALKARKRQKYL
;
A
#
# COMPACT_ATOMS: atom_id res chain seq x y z
N MET A 1 10.19 4.40 22.77
CA MET A 1 9.69 3.16 22.15
C MET A 1 10.34 3.01 20.79
N ALA A 2 10.79 1.82 20.42
CA ALA A 2 11.38 1.57 19.10
C ALA A 2 10.28 1.52 18.02
N LEU A 3 10.62 1.97 16.81
CA LEU A 3 9.72 1.98 15.66
C LEU A 3 10.13 0.87 14.68
N TYR A 4 9.17 0.06 14.27
CA TYR A 4 9.35 -1.07 13.37
C TYR A 4 8.48 -0.90 12.12
N PRO A 5 9.00 -0.32 11.03
CA PRO A 5 8.26 -0.24 9.79
C PRO A 5 7.95 -1.62 9.23
N VAL A 6 6.72 -1.82 8.76
CA VAL A 6 6.26 -3.06 8.12
C VAL A 6 5.71 -2.71 6.75
N ILE A 7 6.48 -3.00 5.71
CA ILE A 7 6.14 -2.70 4.33
C ILE A 7 5.34 -3.87 3.73
N MET A 8 4.09 -3.60 3.37
CA MET A 8 3.14 -4.58 2.83
C MET A 8 3.27 -4.65 1.29
N ALA A 9 3.85 -5.75 0.79
CA ALA A 9 4.19 -5.93 -0.62
C ALA A 9 3.52 -7.15 -1.27
N GLY A 10 2.25 -7.41 -0.91
CA GLY A 10 1.45 -8.53 -1.44
C GLY A 10 0.62 -8.23 -2.70
N GLY A 11 0.56 -6.97 -3.15
CA GLY A 11 -0.28 -6.57 -4.29
C GLY A 11 0.17 -7.19 -5.63
N SER A 12 -0.80 -7.53 -6.48
CA SER A 12 -0.56 -8.05 -7.85
C SER A 12 -0.45 -6.96 -8.92
N GLY A 13 -1.01 -5.77 -8.67
CA GLY A 13 -0.78 -4.57 -9.47
C GLY A 13 -1.27 -4.62 -10.93
N THR A 14 -2.32 -5.38 -11.25
CA THR A 14 -2.77 -5.68 -12.64
C THR A 14 -3.25 -4.47 -13.46
N ARG A 15 -3.57 -3.35 -12.82
CA ARG A 15 -4.04 -2.11 -13.47
C ARG A 15 -2.95 -1.33 -14.19
N PHE A 16 -1.69 -1.74 -14.03
CA PHE A 16 -0.53 -1.14 -14.69
C PHE A 16 0.03 -2.02 -15.81
N TRP A 17 -0.72 -3.02 -16.30
CA TRP A 17 -0.34 -3.70 -17.53
C TRP A 17 -0.26 -2.66 -18.67
N PRO A 18 0.78 -2.63 -19.51
CA PRO A 18 1.80 -3.65 -19.73
C PRO A 18 3.11 -3.40 -18.96
N LEU A 19 3.19 -2.46 -18.02
CA LEU A 19 4.38 -2.31 -17.17
C LEU A 19 4.40 -3.36 -16.05
N SER A 20 3.25 -3.64 -15.44
CA SER A 20 3.12 -4.68 -14.43
C SER A 20 3.03 -6.07 -15.06
N ARG A 21 3.68 -7.04 -14.42
CA ARG A 21 3.58 -8.48 -14.69
C ARG A 21 3.40 -9.22 -13.37
N GLN A 22 3.00 -10.49 -13.41
CA GLN A 22 2.85 -11.31 -12.21
C GLN A 22 4.13 -11.33 -11.34
N ALA A 23 5.30 -11.43 -11.98
CA ALA A 23 6.60 -11.41 -11.31
C ALA A 23 7.14 -9.99 -11.01
N ARG A 24 6.56 -8.96 -11.63
CA ARG A 24 6.92 -7.55 -11.45
C ARG A 24 5.67 -6.70 -11.22
N PRO A 25 5.01 -6.84 -10.05
CA PRO A 25 3.82 -6.06 -9.71
C PRO A 25 4.15 -4.58 -9.50
N LYS A 26 3.08 -3.78 -9.33
CA LYS A 26 3.11 -2.31 -9.19
C LYS A 26 4.20 -1.78 -8.24
N GLN A 27 4.35 -2.38 -7.06
CA GLN A 27 5.34 -1.97 -6.06
C GLN A 27 6.80 -2.02 -6.56
N PHE A 28 7.07 -2.75 -7.65
CA PHE A 28 8.39 -2.88 -8.28
C PHE A 28 8.56 -2.01 -9.52
N LEU A 29 7.62 -1.11 -9.79
CA LEU A 29 7.63 -0.21 -10.92
C LEU A 29 8.01 1.23 -10.50
N PRO A 30 8.79 1.95 -11.32
CA PRO A 30 9.12 3.35 -11.11
C PRO A 30 7.99 4.26 -11.61
N LEU A 31 6.86 4.29 -10.90
CA LEU A 31 5.65 4.99 -11.36
C LEU A 31 5.58 6.46 -10.91
N ALA A 32 6.08 6.76 -9.71
CA ALA A 32 6.07 8.12 -9.17
C ALA A 32 7.43 8.82 -9.29
N SER A 33 8.51 8.04 -9.19
CA SER A 33 9.88 8.54 -9.33
C SER A 33 10.68 7.61 -10.25
N LYS A 34 11.99 7.88 -10.39
CA LYS A 34 12.92 6.97 -11.10
C LYS A 34 13.14 5.66 -10.33
N LEU A 35 12.76 5.58 -9.06
CA LEU A 35 12.90 4.40 -8.22
C LEU A 35 11.59 3.61 -8.14
N PRO A 36 11.65 2.28 -7.99
CA PRO A 36 10.47 1.49 -7.69
C PRO A 36 9.75 1.94 -6.41
N LEU A 37 8.41 1.91 -6.39
CA LEU A 37 7.61 2.38 -5.25
C LEU A 37 8.01 1.76 -3.90
N ILE A 38 8.39 0.47 -3.85
CA ILE A 38 8.85 -0.17 -2.61
C ILE A 38 10.17 0.46 -2.10
N THR A 39 11.01 0.92 -3.02
CA THR A 39 12.28 1.58 -2.71
C THR A 39 12.00 3.00 -2.22
N ASP A 40 11.07 3.73 -2.85
CA ASP A 40 10.61 5.05 -2.38
C ASP A 40 9.96 4.98 -0.99
N THR A 41 9.18 3.93 -0.73
CA THR A 41 8.52 3.71 0.56
C THR A 41 9.53 3.45 1.68
N THR A 42 10.61 2.72 1.40
CA THR A 42 11.67 2.49 2.39
C THR A 42 12.55 3.73 2.56
N ALA A 43 12.85 4.45 1.47
CA ALA A 43 13.66 5.66 1.50
C ALA A 43 13.00 6.81 2.28
N ARG A 44 11.68 7.01 2.15
CA ARG A 44 10.98 8.11 2.84
C ARG A 44 10.97 7.98 4.38
N LEU A 45 11.22 6.78 4.90
CA LEU A 45 11.32 6.51 6.34
C LEU A 45 12.70 6.83 6.92
N LYS A 46 13.70 7.13 6.08
CA LYS A 46 15.04 7.51 6.53
C LYS A 46 14.95 8.70 7.48
N GLY A 47 15.57 8.58 8.65
CA GLY A 47 15.52 9.58 9.72
C GLY A 47 14.42 9.34 10.76
N LEU A 48 13.43 8.48 10.48
CA LEU A 48 12.44 8.04 11.47
C LEU A 48 12.75 6.64 12.02
N ALA A 49 13.11 5.71 11.13
CA ALA A 49 13.46 4.33 11.50
C ALA A 49 14.61 3.81 10.63
N SER A 50 15.42 2.92 11.21
CA SER A 50 16.52 2.27 10.51
C SER A 50 16.02 1.12 9.64
N LEU A 51 16.66 0.90 8.49
CA LEU A 51 16.38 -0.27 7.65
C LEU A 51 16.62 -1.61 8.38
N LYS A 52 17.46 -1.61 9.43
CA LYS A 52 17.69 -2.79 10.28
C LYS A 52 16.45 -3.23 11.07
N ASP A 53 15.53 -2.30 11.32
CA ASP A 53 14.28 -2.50 12.06
C ASP A 53 13.05 -2.56 11.14
N THR A 54 13.23 -2.31 9.84
CA THR A 54 12.20 -2.45 8.83
C THR A 54 11.98 -3.91 8.44
N PHE A 55 10.72 -4.30 8.31
CA PHE A 55 10.24 -5.57 7.78
C PHE A 55 9.57 -5.36 6.43
N ILE A 56 9.66 -6.37 5.55
CA ILE A 56 8.88 -6.43 4.32
C ILE A 56 8.09 -7.74 4.34
N VAL A 57 6.78 -7.66 4.09
CA VAL A 57 5.90 -8.83 3.99
C VAL A 57 5.50 -9.01 2.52
N CYS A 58 5.80 -10.15 1.93
CA CYS A 58 5.50 -10.43 0.52
C CYS A 58 5.28 -11.91 0.23
N GLY A 59 4.75 -12.24 -0.94
CA GLY A 59 4.63 -13.61 -1.42
C GLY A 59 5.95 -14.21 -1.94
N PRO A 60 6.02 -15.53 -2.20
CA PRO A 60 7.25 -16.22 -2.58
C PRO A 60 7.80 -15.75 -3.94
N LEU A 61 6.90 -15.41 -4.87
CA LEU A 61 7.25 -14.91 -6.20
C LEU A 61 7.99 -13.55 -6.14
N HIS A 62 7.75 -12.77 -5.09
CA HIS A 62 8.22 -11.40 -4.98
C HIS A 62 9.46 -11.26 -4.09
N ALA A 63 9.75 -12.26 -3.25
CA ALA A 63 10.81 -12.23 -2.25
C ALA A 63 12.19 -11.88 -2.83
N LYS A 64 12.60 -12.55 -3.92
CA LYS A 64 13.91 -12.30 -4.56
C LYS A 64 14.02 -10.87 -5.11
N THR A 65 12.95 -10.37 -5.72
CA THR A 65 12.92 -9.02 -6.28
C THR A 65 12.90 -7.97 -5.17
N ALA A 66 12.10 -8.15 -4.13
CA ALA A 66 12.06 -7.25 -2.97
C ALA A 66 13.44 -7.13 -2.29
N ALA A 67 14.12 -8.26 -2.05
CA ALA A 67 15.47 -8.28 -1.48
C ALA A 67 16.50 -7.55 -2.36
N LYS A 68 16.36 -7.66 -3.69
CA LYS A 68 17.26 -6.97 -4.64
C LYS A 68 17.02 -5.46 -4.68
N LEU A 69 15.76 -5.04 -4.65
CA LEU A 69 15.38 -3.63 -4.75
C LEU A 69 15.65 -2.87 -3.45
N VAL A 70 15.36 -3.47 -2.29
CA VAL A 70 15.61 -2.87 -0.97
C VAL A 70 16.96 -3.35 -0.43
N LYS A 71 18.04 -2.82 -1.02
CA LYS A 71 19.41 -3.17 -0.63
C LYS A 71 19.67 -2.84 0.84
N GLY A 72 20.24 -3.78 1.58
CA GLY A 72 20.58 -3.63 3.00
C GLY A 72 19.48 -4.07 3.97
N LEU A 73 18.32 -4.52 3.48
CA LEU A 73 17.31 -5.16 4.33
C LEU A 73 17.88 -6.45 4.95
N PRO A 74 17.83 -6.64 6.28
CA PRO A 74 18.26 -7.88 6.90
C PRO A 74 17.43 -9.07 6.37
N PRO A 75 18.05 -10.20 5.97
CA PRO A 75 17.30 -11.35 5.45
C PRO A 75 16.21 -11.86 6.40
N LYS A 76 16.45 -11.79 7.72
CA LYS A 76 15.48 -12.16 8.76
C LYS A 76 14.26 -11.25 8.87
N ASN A 77 14.27 -10.09 8.21
CA ASN A 77 13.16 -9.13 8.20
C ASN A 77 12.35 -9.21 6.91
N LEU A 78 12.75 -10.03 5.93
CA LEU A 78 11.94 -10.36 4.77
C LEU A 78 11.01 -11.53 5.12
N LEU A 79 9.75 -11.21 5.40
CA LEU A 79 8.73 -12.16 5.80
C LEU A 79 8.00 -12.66 4.53
N VAL A 80 8.28 -13.91 4.16
CA VAL A 80 7.71 -14.53 2.97
C VAL A 80 6.48 -15.34 3.35
N GLU A 81 5.30 -14.83 2.98
CA GLU A 81 4.03 -15.53 3.15
C GLU A 81 3.98 -16.74 2.22
N PRO A 82 3.62 -17.96 2.70
CA PRO A 82 3.55 -19.13 1.84
C PRO A 82 2.36 -19.09 0.87
N VAL A 83 1.30 -18.35 1.20
CA VAL A 83 0.09 -18.15 0.40
C VAL A 83 -0.53 -16.82 0.77
N ALA A 84 -1.14 -16.11 -0.18
CA ALA A 84 -1.82 -14.85 0.10
C ALA A 84 -3.06 -15.08 0.99
N ARG A 85 -3.14 -14.34 2.11
CA ARG A 85 -4.27 -14.35 3.04
C ARG A 85 -4.80 -12.94 3.39
N ASN A 86 -4.52 -11.95 2.55
CA ASN A 86 -4.91 -10.55 2.75
C ASN A 86 -4.17 -9.90 3.95
N THR A 87 -4.52 -8.67 4.34
CA THR A 87 -3.68 -7.84 5.22
C THR A 87 -3.67 -8.26 6.69
N ALA A 88 -4.74 -8.84 7.25
CA ALA A 88 -4.75 -9.20 8.68
C ALA A 88 -3.71 -10.29 9.03
N PRO A 89 -3.63 -11.43 8.33
CA PRO A 89 -2.61 -12.45 8.62
C PRO A 89 -1.19 -11.98 8.34
N ALA A 90 -0.99 -11.15 7.32
CA ALA A 90 0.30 -10.57 6.97
C ALA A 90 0.79 -9.61 8.07
N ILE A 91 -0.09 -8.74 8.58
CA ILE A 91 0.20 -7.86 9.72
C ILE A 91 0.43 -8.66 10.99
N ALA A 92 -0.39 -9.69 11.25
CA ALA A 92 -0.23 -10.54 12.44
C ALA A 92 1.12 -11.27 12.43
N LEU A 93 1.57 -11.76 11.27
CA LEU A 93 2.90 -12.36 11.10
C LEU A 93 4.03 -11.38 11.44
N ALA A 94 3.96 -10.15 10.94
CA ALA A 94 4.94 -9.11 11.28
C ALA A 94 4.88 -8.74 12.77
N THR A 95 3.68 -8.62 13.34
CA THR A 95 3.46 -8.28 14.75
C THR A 95 4.05 -9.36 15.66
N VAL A 96 3.88 -10.65 15.35
CA VAL A 96 4.50 -11.76 16.10
C VAL A 96 6.03 -11.70 16.04
N GLN A 97 6.61 -11.31 14.90
CA GLN A 97 8.06 -11.17 14.73
C GLN A 97 8.62 -9.98 15.52
N VAL A 98 7.92 -8.85 15.52
CA VAL A 98 8.28 -7.66 16.29
C VAL A 98 8.12 -7.93 17.78
N ALA A 99 6.99 -8.46 18.23
CA ALA A 99 6.71 -8.74 19.63
C ALA A 99 7.70 -9.72 20.29
N ALA A 100 8.31 -10.61 19.51
CA ALA A 100 9.37 -11.49 20.00
C ALA A 100 10.71 -10.76 20.26
N ARG A 101 10.90 -9.58 19.68
CA ARG A 101 12.08 -8.71 19.86
C ARG A 101 11.80 -7.61 20.88
N ASP A 102 10.64 -6.96 20.74
CA ASP A 102 10.16 -5.86 21.54
C ASP A 102 8.63 -5.98 21.68
N PRO A 103 8.12 -6.52 22.81
CA PRO A 103 6.68 -6.68 23.05
C PRO A 103 5.89 -5.36 22.99
N GLU A 104 6.54 -4.24 23.30
CA GLU A 104 5.96 -2.89 23.28
C GLU A 104 6.44 -2.08 22.06
N GLY A 105 7.03 -2.74 21.08
CA GLY A 105 7.48 -2.12 19.84
C GLY A 105 6.31 -1.54 19.05
N ILE A 106 6.51 -0.36 18.47
CA ILE A 106 5.49 0.30 17.65
C ILE A 106 5.69 -0.09 16.20
N LEU A 107 4.70 -0.74 15.61
CA LEU A 107 4.69 -1.08 14.19
C LEU A 107 4.16 0.09 13.38
N LEU A 108 4.84 0.42 12.28
CA LEU A 108 4.36 1.35 11.25
C LEU A 108 4.02 0.53 10.00
N VAL A 109 2.77 0.10 9.87
CA VAL A 109 2.30 -0.70 8.73
C VAL A 109 2.02 0.21 7.55
N LEU A 110 2.69 -0.04 6.44
CA LEU A 110 2.76 0.86 5.29
C LEU A 110 2.54 0.06 3.98
N PRO A 111 1.63 0.49 3.10
CA PRO A 111 1.55 -0.04 1.75
C PRO A 111 2.84 0.26 0.98
N SER A 112 3.34 -0.72 0.22
CA SER A 112 4.59 -0.61 -0.54
C SER A 112 4.48 0.19 -1.84
N ASP A 113 3.26 0.58 -2.22
CA ASP A 113 2.91 1.05 -3.56
C ASP A 113 2.16 2.39 -3.56
N HIS A 114 2.29 3.19 -2.49
CA HIS A 114 1.73 4.53 -2.39
C HIS A 114 2.79 5.61 -2.64
N HIS A 115 2.36 6.76 -3.16
CA HIS A 115 3.16 7.97 -3.27
C HIS A 115 2.96 8.90 -2.06
N VAL A 116 4.00 9.63 -1.70
CA VAL A 116 4.02 10.67 -0.67
C VAL A 116 4.97 11.77 -1.18
N ALA A 117 4.43 12.95 -1.45
CA ALA A 117 5.18 14.08 -2.00
C ALA A 117 6.02 14.80 -0.94
N ASP A 118 5.58 14.82 0.33
CA ASP A 118 6.36 15.36 1.45
C ASP A 118 6.80 14.26 2.44
N PRO A 119 7.99 13.64 2.23
CA PRO A 119 8.55 12.69 3.17
C PRO A 119 8.78 13.25 4.59
N ALA A 120 9.03 14.55 4.75
CA ALA A 120 9.31 15.13 6.05
C ALA A 120 8.03 15.27 6.88
N GLY A 121 6.98 15.85 6.29
CA GLY A 121 5.63 15.88 6.86
C GLY A 121 5.13 14.47 7.19
N PHE A 122 5.33 13.52 6.29
CA PHE A 122 4.95 12.12 6.52
C PHE A 122 5.63 11.49 7.74
N ARG A 123 6.94 11.70 7.91
CA ARG A 123 7.67 11.21 9.09
C ARG A 123 7.18 11.87 10.38
N LYS A 124 6.87 13.17 10.34
CA LYS A 124 6.31 13.90 11.47
C LYS A 124 4.95 13.31 11.87
N THR A 125 4.04 13.09 10.92
CA THR A 125 2.74 12.46 11.16
C THR A 125 2.89 11.05 11.72
N LEU A 126 3.79 10.23 11.19
CA LEU A 126 4.07 8.89 11.74
C LEU A 126 4.60 8.94 13.18
N ALA A 127 5.47 9.90 13.50
CA ALA A 127 5.99 10.08 14.86
C ALA A 127 4.88 10.51 15.84
N GLU A 128 3.94 11.35 15.42
CA GLU A 128 2.77 11.73 16.21
C GLU A 128 1.80 10.55 16.40
N ALA A 129 1.55 9.77 15.34
CA ALA A 129 0.78 8.54 15.42
C ALA A 129 1.42 7.52 16.37
N ALA A 130 2.75 7.42 16.38
CA ALA A 130 3.47 6.56 17.33
C ALA A 130 3.24 6.99 18.80
N LYS A 131 3.11 8.30 19.10
CA LYS A 131 2.79 8.77 20.45
C LYS A 131 1.38 8.36 20.88
N LEU A 132 0.40 8.41 19.97
CA LEU A 132 -0.95 7.90 20.20
C LEU A 132 -0.96 6.38 20.41
N ALA A 133 -0.23 5.64 19.56
CA ALA A 133 -0.09 4.19 19.68
C ALA A 133 0.55 3.77 21.01
N GLY A 134 1.54 4.53 21.48
CA GLY A 134 2.17 4.34 22.78
C GLY A 134 1.21 4.44 23.98
N ARG A 135 0.08 5.13 23.81
CA ARG A 135 -1.01 5.22 24.80
C ARG A 135 -2.09 4.13 24.62
N GLY A 136 -1.83 3.12 23.79
CA GLY A 136 -2.72 1.98 23.61
C GLY A 136 -3.74 2.13 22.48
N HIS A 137 -3.61 3.13 21.62
CA HIS A 137 -4.47 3.27 20.42
C HIS A 137 -3.96 2.41 19.26
N ILE A 138 -4.89 1.97 18.41
CA ILE A 138 -4.57 1.50 17.05
C ILE A 138 -4.87 2.66 16.11
N VAL A 139 -3.82 3.28 15.59
CA VAL A 139 -3.93 4.54 14.85
C VAL A 139 -3.96 4.26 13.35
N THR A 140 -4.85 4.90 12.62
CA THR A 140 -4.82 4.99 11.15
C THR A 140 -4.49 6.42 10.72
N LEU A 141 -3.83 6.58 9.57
CA LEU A 141 -3.63 7.91 8.98
C LEU A 141 -4.77 8.24 8.02
N GLY A 142 -5.46 9.35 8.30
CA GLY A 142 -6.55 9.85 7.48
C GLY A 142 -6.07 10.94 6.53
N ILE A 143 -6.39 10.82 5.24
CA ILE A 143 -6.02 11.81 4.22
C ILE A 143 -7.21 12.71 3.91
N GLN A 144 -6.99 14.02 3.80
CA GLN A 144 -8.05 14.96 3.45
C GLN A 144 -8.60 14.66 2.03
N PRO A 145 -9.91 14.36 1.89
CA PRO A 145 -10.50 14.16 0.59
C PRO A 145 -10.55 15.47 -0.19
N HIS A 146 -10.16 15.43 -1.46
CA HIS A 146 -10.26 16.57 -2.38
C HIS A 146 -11.17 16.27 -3.59
N ARG A 147 -11.72 15.05 -3.65
CA ARG A 147 -12.68 14.60 -4.66
C ARG A 147 -13.58 13.50 -4.07
N PRO A 148 -14.75 13.21 -4.65
CA PRO A 148 -15.62 12.12 -4.20
C PRO A 148 -15.12 10.77 -4.75
N GLU A 149 -14.00 10.28 -4.23
CA GLU A 149 -13.42 9.00 -4.66
C GLU A 149 -14.26 7.82 -4.17
N THR A 150 -14.63 6.90 -5.07
CA THR A 150 -15.44 5.71 -4.74
C THR A 150 -14.58 4.46 -4.55
N GLY A 151 -13.31 4.51 -4.95
CA GLY A 151 -12.36 3.41 -4.80
C GLY A 151 -11.72 3.30 -3.40
N TYR A 152 -11.88 4.31 -2.54
CA TYR A 152 -11.25 4.38 -1.22
C TYR A 152 -12.24 4.07 -0.09
N GLY A 153 -11.69 3.61 1.04
CA GLY A 153 -12.39 3.65 2.32
C GLY A 153 -12.40 5.06 2.90
N TYR A 154 -13.44 5.39 3.66
CA TYR A 154 -13.60 6.64 4.40
C TYR A 154 -13.66 6.36 5.90
N ILE A 155 -13.14 7.32 6.67
CA ILE A 155 -13.06 7.31 8.12
C ILE A 155 -13.87 8.50 8.61
N GLN A 156 -14.98 8.23 9.30
CA GLN A 156 -15.75 9.30 9.94
C GLN A 156 -15.05 9.74 11.23
N LEU A 157 -14.80 11.04 11.33
CA LEU A 157 -14.19 11.65 12.50
C LEU A 157 -15.15 11.62 13.69
N GLY A 158 -14.63 11.21 14.83
CA GLY A 158 -15.29 11.32 16.13
C GLY A 158 -14.67 12.40 17.00
N GLU A 159 -14.82 12.21 18.31
CA GLU A 159 -14.32 13.13 19.33
C GLU A 159 -12.79 13.34 19.25
N PRO A 160 -12.30 14.56 19.50
CA PRO A 160 -10.87 14.82 19.58
C PRO A 160 -10.21 14.00 20.69
N LEU A 161 -8.96 13.62 20.45
CA LEU A 161 -8.07 12.99 21.43
C LEU A 161 -6.91 13.94 21.72
N ASP A 162 -6.40 13.90 22.95
CA ASP A 162 -5.16 14.60 23.29
C ASP A 162 -4.04 14.16 22.36
N GLY A 163 -3.24 15.10 21.85
CA GLY A 163 -2.13 14.81 20.93
C GLY A 163 -2.51 14.77 19.44
N GLY A 164 -3.61 15.44 19.05
CA GLY A 164 -3.91 15.81 17.66
C GLY A 164 -4.71 14.77 16.86
N GLY A 165 -4.92 13.57 17.41
CA GLY A 165 -5.79 12.55 16.81
C GLY A 165 -7.26 12.76 17.12
N ARG A 166 -8.11 11.95 16.50
CA ARG A 166 -9.54 11.83 16.83
C ARG A 166 -9.93 10.37 16.99
N LYS A 167 -10.99 10.08 17.74
CA LYS A 167 -11.62 8.76 17.71
C LYS A 167 -12.18 8.51 16.31
N VAL A 168 -12.26 7.24 15.91
CA VAL A 168 -13.00 6.86 14.70
C VAL A 168 -14.44 6.56 15.08
N LYS A 169 -15.39 7.28 14.47
CA LYS A 169 -16.82 7.04 14.67
C LYS A 169 -17.32 5.87 13.82
N ALA A 170 -16.85 5.77 12.59
CA ALA A 170 -17.17 4.68 11.68
C ALA A 170 -16.14 4.57 10.55
N PHE A 171 -15.94 3.35 10.04
CA PHE A 171 -15.33 3.10 8.74
C PHE A 171 -16.43 2.87 7.70
N LYS A 172 -16.21 3.37 6.49
CA LYS A 172 -17.13 3.25 5.35
C LYS A 172 -16.32 2.84 4.12
N GLU A 173 -16.45 1.60 3.68
CA GLU A 173 -15.67 1.10 2.55
C GLU A 173 -16.38 1.38 1.21
N LYS A 174 -15.68 2.05 0.29
CA LYS A 174 -16.05 2.20 -1.14
C LYS A 174 -17.51 2.62 -1.37
N PRO A 175 -17.89 3.82 -0.91
CA PRO A 175 -19.23 4.36 -1.13
C PRO A 175 -19.51 4.55 -2.64
N ASP A 176 -20.80 4.64 -2.99
CA ASP A 176 -21.20 5.18 -4.29
C ASP A 176 -20.86 6.68 -4.42
N LEU A 177 -20.98 7.20 -5.64
CA LEU A 177 -20.57 8.58 -5.95
C LEU A 177 -21.36 9.62 -5.17
N GLU A 178 -22.68 9.43 -5.04
CA GLU A 178 -23.56 10.36 -4.31
C GLU A 178 -23.18 10.42 -2.82
N THR A 179 -22.95 9.27 -2.22
CA THR A 179 -22.50 9.15 -0.83
C THR A 179 -21.12 9.77 -0.65
N ALA A 180 -20.17 9.53 -1.57
CA ALA A 180 -18.84 10.14 -1.53
C ALA A 180 -18.87 11.67 -1.66
N GLN A 181 -19.77 12.21 -2.49
CA GLN A 181 -20.02 13.66 -2.58
C GLN A 181 -20.55 14.22 -1.26
N GLY A 182 -21.47 13.49 -0.60
CA GLY A 182 -21.95 13.82 0.73
C GLY A 182 -20.81 13.87 1.77
N TYR A 183 -19.94 12.87 1.78
CA TYR A 183 -18.78 12.82 2.67
C TYR A 183 -17.80 13.97 2.45
N LEU A 184 -17.51 14.29 1.19
CA LEU A 184 -16.64 15.42 0.85
C LEU A 184 -17.24 16.75 1.32
N LYS A 185 -18.54 16.96 1.08
CA LYS A 185 -19.25 18.20 1.44
C LYS A 185 -19.36 18.39 2.96
N SER A 186 -19.50 17.32 3.74
CA SER A 186 -19.62 17.44 5.19
C SER A 186 -18.31 17.82 5.88
N GLY A 187 -17.16 17.44 5.31
CA GLY A 187 -15.85 17.62 5.95
C GLY A 187 -15.63 16.71 7.18
N GLU A 188 -16.57 15.81 7.47
CA GLU A 188 -16.50 14.90 8.62
C GLU A 188 -15.72 13.61 8.34
N PHE A 189 -15.27 13.42 7.09
CA PHE A 189 -14.63 12.18 6.66
C PHE A 189 -13.22 12.42 6.12
N LEU A 190 -12.34 11.46 6.40
CA LEU A 190 -11.02 11.34 5.80
C LEU A 190 -10.94 10.07 4.96
N TRP A 191 -10.08 10.03 3.94
CA TRP A 191 -9.77 8.76 3.27
C TRP A 191 -8.90 7.87 4.15
N ASN A 192 -9.15 6.56 4.09
CA ASN A 192 -8.30 5.55 4.67
C ASN A 192 -7.08 5.32 3.76
N GLY A 193 -5.90 5.80 4.18
CA GLY A 193 -4.65 5.63 3.43
C GLY A 193 -4.06 4.21 3.52
N GLY A 194 -4.68 3.29 4.27
CA GLY A 194 -4.17 1.94 4.50
C GLY A 194 -2.89 1.89 5.33
N ILE A 195 -2.61 2.94 6.10
CA ILE A 195 -1.42 3.10 6.94
C ILE A 195 -1.85 2.99 8.39
N PHE A 196 -1.24 2.07 9.13
CA PHE A 196 -1.60 1.80 10.52
C PHE A 196 -0.39 1.90 11.44
N VAL A 197 -0.60 2.43 12.64
CA VAL A 197 0.43 2.59 13.66
C VAL A 197 -0.09 2.09 15.00
N PHE A 198 0.55 1.08 15.57
CA PHE A 198 0.08 0.44 16.81
C PHE A 198 1.22 -0.24 17.55
N ARG A 199 1.03 -0.45 18.85
CA ARG A 199 1.93 -1.25 19.68
C ARG A 199 1.71 -2.75 19.44
N ALA A 200 2.77 -3.55 19.48
CA ALA A 200 2.72 -4.96 19.09
C ALA A 200 1.78 -5.78 20.00
N ASP A 201 1.89 -5.65 21.31
CA ASP A 201 0.99 -6.25 22.30
C ASP A 201 -0.48 -5.85 22.11
N VAL A 202 -0.75 -4.57 21.83
CA VAL A 202 -2.11 -4.01 21.61
C VAL A 202 -2.75 -4.66 20.40
N MET A 203 -2.02 -4.75 19.27
CA MET A 203 -2.55 -5.41 18.08
C MET A 203 -2.73 -6.91 18.29
N LEU A 204 -1.82 -7.59 18.99
CA LEU A 204 -2.00 -9.01 19.32
C LEU A 204 -3.22 -9.25 20.21
N ALA A 205 -3.51 -8.35 21.15
CA ALA A 205 -4.70 -8.40 21.98
C ALA A 205 -5.97 -8.19 21.14
N ALA A 206 -5.99 -7.17 20.27
CA ALA A 206 -7.12 -6.89 19.38
C ALA A 206 -7.39 -8.05 18.40
N LEU A 207 -6.35 -8.67 17.85
CA LEU A 207 -6.48 -9.88 17.01
C LEU A 207 -7.04 -11.06 17.82
N ALA A 208 -6.63 -11.23 19.07
CA ALA A 208 -7.14 -12.30 19.92
C ALA A 208 -8.61 -12.11 20.31
N GLU A 209 -9.04 -10.86 20.48
CA GLU A 209 -10.43 -10.49 20.81
C GLU A 209 -11.36 -10.59 19.60
N HIS A 210 -10.98 -10.00 18.46
CA HIS A 210 -11.88 -9.84 17.31
C HIS A 210 -11.72 -10.90 16.22
N MET A 211 -10.66 -11.71 16.30
CA MET A 211 -10.34 -12.79 15.36
C MET A 211 -9.84 -14.06 16.09
N PRO A 212 -10.65 -14.64 16.99
CA PRO A 212 -10.26 -15.78 17.82
C PRO A 212 -9.81 -17.01 17.00
N GLU A 213 -10.27 -17.16 15.77
CA GLU A 213 -9.86 -18.20 14.82
C GLU A 213 -8.35 -18.13 14.48
N MET A 214 -7.72 -16.95 14.59
CA MET A 214 -6.28 -16.80 14.38
C MET A 214 -5.45 -17.24 15.59
N LYS A 215 -6.03 -17.25 16.80
CA LYS A 215 -5.30 -17.45 18.07
C LYS A 215 -4.39 -18.66 18.06
N LYS A 216 -4.91 -19.83 17.68
CA LYS A 216 -4.13 -21.08 17.64
C LYS A 216 -2.94 -20.98 16.68
N GLY A 217 -3.15 -20.35 15.53
CA GLY A 217 -2.09 -20.15 14.55
C GLY A 217 -1.03 -19.17 15.04
N LEU A 218 -1.44 -18.02 15.59
CA LEU A 218 -0.52 -17.01 16.11
C LEU A 218 0.30 -17.54 17.30
N THR A 219 -0.29 -18.32 18.20
CA THR A 219 0.44 -18.97 19.30
C THR A 219 1.52 -19.92 18.77
N ALA A 220 1.20 -20.73 17.75
CA ALA A 220 2.18 -21.63 17.14
C ALA A 220 3.32 -20.87 16.45
N LEU A 221 3.00 -19.79 15.73
CA LEU A 221 3.99 -18.92 15.10
C LEU A 221 4.89 -18.25 16.15
N LYS A 222 4.29 -17.67 17.19
CA LYS A 222 5.01 -17.02 18.31
C LYS A 222 5.98 -17.98 18.98
N GLY A 223 5.55 -19.22 19.27
CA GLY A 223 6.40 -20.25 19.87
C GLY A 223 7.55 -20.74 18.98
N ALA A 224 7.51 -20.44 17.68
CA ALA A 224 8.53 -20.82 16.70
C ALA A 224 9.48 -19.68 16.32
N VAL A 225 9.19 -18.42 16.66
CA VAL A 225 10.04 -17.27 16.31
C VAL A 225 11.47 -17.48 16.82
N GLY A 226 12.46 -17.15 15.98
CA GLY A 226 13.88 -17.32 16.28
C GLY A 226 14.39 -18.76 16.20
N LYS A 227 13.51 -19.77 16.07
CA LYS A 227 13.89 -21.19 15.97
C LYS A 227 14.11 -21.59 14.50
N ARG A 228 14.97 -22.59 14.28
CA ARG A 228 15.18 -23.21 12.96
C ARG A 228 13.90 -23.82 12.37
N THR A 229 12.93 -24.14 13.20
CA THR A 229 11.61 -24.68 12.82
C THR A 229 10.63 -23.61 12.32
N PHE A 230 10.93 -22.31 12.45
CA PHE A 230 10.00 -21.25 12.06
C PHE A 230 9.45 -21.40 10.62
N PRO A 231 10.29 -21.64 9.58
CA PRO A 231 9.77 -21.76 8.21
C PRO A 231 8.79 -22.92 8.01
N SER A 232 9.02 -24.07 8.67
CA SER A 232 8.12 -25.23 8.55
C SER A 232 6.81 -25.02 9.30
N VAL A 233 6.86 -24.38 10.48
CA VAL A 233 5.66 -23.98 11.23
C VAL A 233 4.84 -22.97 10.43
N LEU A 234 5.49 -21.94 9.86
CA LEU A 234 4.84 -20.93 9.03
C LEU A 234 4.11 -21.57 7.85
N LYS A 235 4.79 -22.44 7.09
CA LYS A 235 4.20 -23.15 5.94
C LYS A 235 3.00 -24.03 6.33
N LYS A 236 3.00 -24.62 7.53
CA LYS A 236 1.91 -25.47 8.02
C LYS A 236 0.71 -24.68 8.54
N VAL A 237 0.97 -23.55 9.20
CA VAL A 237 -0.03 -22.79 9.95
C VAL A 237 -0.68 -21.70 9.11
N PHE A 238 0.12 -20.91 8.39
CA PHE A 238 -0.35 -19.72 7.68
C PHE A 238 -1.46 -20.01 6.65
N PRO A 239 -1.41 -21.11 5.87
CA PRO A 239 -2.50 -21.45 4.96
C PRO A 239 -3.83 -21.77 5.65
N LYS A 240 -3.89 -21.92 6.97
CA LYS A 240 -5.12 -22.20 7.71
C LYS A 240 -5.72 -20.94 8.35
N LEU A 241 -5.02 -19.81 8.27
CA LEU A 241 -5.52 -18.53 8.76
C LEU A 241 -6.64 -18.02 7.83
N PRO A 242 -7.63 -17.28 8.38
CA PRO A 242 -8.68 -16.65 7.58
C PRO A 242 -8.05 -15.70 6.55
N ALA A 243 -8.64 -15.62 5.36
CA ALA A 243 -8.22 -14.67 4.34
C ALA A 243 -9.06 -13.39 4.46
N VAL A 244 -8.60 -12.40 5.22
CA VAL A 244 -9.37 -11.19 5.57
C VAL A 244 -8.47 -9.97 5.75
N SER A 245 -8.97 -8.78 5.42
CA SER A 245 -8.23 -7.54 5.66
C SER A 245 -8.21 -7.17 7.14
N ILE A 246 -7.21 -6.39 7.55
CA ILE A 246 -7.15 -5.85 8.91
C ILE A 246 -8.28 -4.88 9.19
N ASP A 247 -8.77 -4.18 8.16
CA ASP A 247 -9.90 -3.27 8.22
C ASP A 247 -11.15 -3.99 8.78
N TYR A 248 -11.56 -5.09 8.12
CA TYR A 248 -12.68 -5.93 8.58
C TYR A 248 -12.36 -6.76 9.83
N GLY A 249 -11.12 -7.22 9.95
CA GLY A 249 -10.69 -8.10 11.03
C GLY A 249 -10.67 -7.42 12.38
N VAL A 250 -10.18 -6.18 12.43
CA VAL A 250 -9.88 -5.44 13.66
C VAL A 250 -10.39 -4.00 13.61
N MET A 251 -10.09 -3.23 12.55
CA MET A 251 -10.31 -1.77 12.58
C MET A 251 -11.79 -1.39 12.71
N GLU A 252 -12.70 -2.15 12.10
CA GLU A 252 -14.14 -1.91 12.22
C GLU A 252 -14.74 -2.29 13.58
N LYS A 253 -14.00 -3.06 14.41
CA LYS A 253 -14.53 -3.69 15.62
C LYS A 253 -13.90 -3.19 16.91
N ALA A 254 -12.62 -2.81 16.87
CA ALA A 254 -11.89 -2.39 18.05
C ALA A 254 -12.39 -1.02 18.55
N SER A 255 -12.44 -0.86 19.87
CA SER A 255 -12.96 0.35 20.52
C SER A 255 -11.92 1.46 20.68
N ASN A 256 -10.64 1.12 20.55
CA ASN A 256 -9.49 2.01 20.76
C ASN A 256 -8.88 2.55 19.46
N ILE A 257 -9.64 2.56 18.35
CA ILE A 257 -9.16 3.11 17.08
C ILE A 257 -9.08 4.64 17.15
N ALA A 258 -7.96 5.17 16.70
CA ALA A 258 -7.75 6.59 16.49
C ALA A 258 -7.42 6.88 15.02
N VAL A 259 -7.79 8.04 14.52
CA VAL A 259 -7.34 8.57 13.24
C VAL A 259 -6.51 9.83 13.47
N LEU A 260 -5.36 9.90 12.82
CA LEU A 260 -4.54 11.11 12.77
C LEU A 260 -4.62 11.70 11.36
N PRO A 261 -5.18 12.90 11.18
CA PRO A 261 -5.19 13.58 9.90
C PRO A 261 -3.76 13.85 9.42
N GLY A 262 -3.50 13.63 8.13
CA GLY A 262 -2.22 13.86 7.50
C GLY A 262 -2.34 14.60 6.17
N ASP A 263 -1.47 15.58 5.98
CA ASP A 263 -1.28 16.29 4.72
C ASP A 263 0.20 16.19 4.32
N PHE A 264 0.48 15.33 3.34
CA PHE A 264 1.84 15.06 2.86
C PHE A 264 1.85 14.67 1.37
N GLY A 265 0.83 15.12 0.62
CA GLY A 265 0.65 14.80 -0.81
C GLY A 265 0.59 13.30 -1.08
N TRP A 266 -0.36 12.62 -0.44
CA TRP A 266 -0.58 11.19 -0.61
C TRP A 266 -1.34 10.86 -1.89
N SER A 267 -0.95 9.78 -2.57
CA SER A 267 -1.74 9.15 -3.63
C SER A 267 -1.55 7.64 -3.58
N ASP A 268 -2.64 6.88 -3.77
CA ASP A 268 -2.56 5.42 -3.86
C ASP A 268 -1.93 4.95 -5.17
N VAL A 269 -1.78 5.82 -6.17
CA VAL A 269 -1.31 5.47 -7.53
C VAL A 269 -2.14 4.31 -8.10
N GLY A 270 -3.47 4.42 -8.07
CA GLY A 270 -4.38 3.30 -8.36
C GLY A 270 -4.41 2.83 -9.82
N SER A 271 -4.12 3.72 -10.78
CA SER A 271 -4.10 3.43 -12.23
C SER A 271 -3.24 4.47 -12.98
N PHE A 272 -3.09 4.33 -14.30
CA PHE A 272 -2.38 5.32 -15.12
C PHE A 272 -2.99 6.72 -15.05
N ALA A 273 -4.29 6.85 -14.79
CA ALA A 273 -4.95 8.14 -14.61
C ALA A 273 -4.41 8.94 -13.40
N ALA A 274 -3.83 8.27 -12.40
CA ALA A 274 -3.25 8.89 -11.21
C ALA A 274 -1.79 9.35 -11.42
N ILE A 275 -1.16 9.02 -12.55
CA ILE A 275 0.24 9.38 -12.83
C ILE A 275 0.48 10.91 -12.80
N PRO A 276 -0.41 11.78 -13.34
CA PRO A 276 -0.26 13.23 -13.22
C PRO A 276 -0.31 13.75 -11.78
N GLU A 277 -0.87 13.01 -10.83
CA GLU A 277 -0.86 13.41 -9.41
C GLU A 277 0.54 13.26 -8.78
N VAL A 278 1.41 12.44 -9.36
CA VAL A 278 2.67 12.02 -8.75
C VAL A 278 3.89 12.31 -9.61
N ARG A 279 3.70 12.87 -10.81
CA ARG A 279 4.75 13.23 -11.76
C ARG A 279 4.50 14.60 -12.36
N PRO A 280 5.56 15.34 -12.71
CA PRO A 280 5.40 16.61 -13.39
C PRO A 280 4.74 16.41 -14.75
N ALA A 281 3.75 17.25 -15.04
CA ALA A 281 3.13 17.38 -16.35
C ALA A 281 3.69 18.62 -17.07
N ASP A 282 3.62 18.63 -18.39
CA ASP A 282 3.92 19.81 -19.20
C ASP A 282 2.79 20.87 -19.12
N ALA A 283 2.93 21.97 -19.87
CA ALA A 283 1.95 23.07 -19.86
C ALA A 283 0.56 22.66 -20.38
N ARG A 284 0.45 21.53 -21.09
CA ARG A 284 -0.79 20.97 -21.64
C ARG A 284 -1.31 19.79 -20.80
N GLY A 285 -0.71 19.56 -19.63
CA GLY A 285 -1.10 18.48 -18.73
C GLY A 285 -0.62 17.09 -19.15
N ASN A 286 0.30 16.98 -20.12
CA ASN A 286 0.85 15.69 -20.53
C ASN A 286 1.94 15.23 -19.58
N VAL A 287 1.91 13.94 -19.21
CA VAL A 287 3.04 13.29 -18.53
C VAL A 287 3.75 12.38 -19.52
N VAL A 288 5.02 12.70 -19.81
CA VAL A 288 5.81 12.00 -20.82
C VAL A 288 7.03 11.31 -20.20
N SER A 289 7.37 10.12 -20.69
CA SER A 289 8.59 9.38 -20.31
C SER A 289 9.20 8.68 -21.51
N GLY A 290 10.51 8.45 -21.46
CA GLY A 290 11.28 7.78 -22.51
C GLY A 290 11.90 8.82 -23.43
N ASP A 291 13.22 8.74 -23.62
CA ASP A 291 14.00 9.79 -24.28
C ASP A 291 13.60 9.95 -25.77
N GLU A 292 13.12 8.87 -26.40
CA GLU A 292 12.65 8.85 -27.79
C GLU A 292 11.13 9.10 -27.94
N THR A 293 10.47 9.61 -26.90
CA THR A 293 9.02 9.83 -26.90
C THR A 293 8.69 11.24 -27.36
N VAL A 294 7.86 11.33 -28.40
CA VAL A 294 7.45 12.58 -29.04
C VAL A 294 5.94 12.75 -28.89
N VAL A 295 5.53 13.92 -28.38
CA VAL A 295 4.12 14.28 -28.22
C VAL A 295 3.89 15.59 -28.96
N VAL A 296 2.96 15.60 -29.92
CA VAL A 296 2.65 16.75 -30.76
C VAL A 296 1.15 17.01 -30.68
N ASP A 297 0.75 18.23 -30.35
CA ASP A 297 -0.66 18.61 -30.32
C ASP A 297 -1.57 17.75 -29.42
N CYS A 298 -1.04 17.27 -28.30
CA CYS A 298 -1.82 16.49 -27.33
C CYS A 298 -2.11 17.26 -26.03
N ASP A 299 -3.21 16.90 -25.37
CA ASP A 299 -3.65 17.49 -24.10
C ASP A 299 -4.00 16.41 -23.06
N ASN A 300 -3.56 16.63 -21.83
CA ASN A 300 -3.89 15.78 -20.67
C ASN A 300 -3.56 14.28 -20.83
N CYS A 301 -2.60 13.92 -21.69
CA CYS A 301 -2.21 12.55 -21.98
C CYS A 301 -1.17 11.99 -20.99
N VAL A 302 -1.12 10.66 -20.86
CA VAL A 302 -0.03 9.96 -20.17
C VAL A 302 0.67 9.08 -21.19
N VAL A 303 1.89 9.46 -21.60
CA VAL A 303 2.66 8.78 -22.64
C VAL A 303 3.95 8.23 -22.03
N LEU A 304 4.00 6.91 -21.84
CA LEU A 304 5.12 6.24 -21.21
C LEU A 304 5.84 5.36 -22.23
N GLY A 305 6.91 5.87 -22.81
CA GLY A 305 7.83 5.12 -23.67
C GLY A 305 8.90 4.35 -22.90
N ASP A 306 9.49 3.35 -23.57
CA ASP A 306 10.67 2.62 -23.10
C ASP A 306 11.86 2.92 -24.04
N LYS A 307 12.32 1.94 -24.83
CA LYS A 307 13.55 2.06 -25.64
C LYS A 307 13.34 2.44 -27.10
N ARG A 308 12.18 2.13 -27.67
CA ARG A 308 11.90 2.45 -29.08
C ARG A 308 11.18 3.79 -29.19
N PRO A 309 11.29 4.49 -30.34
CA PRO A 309 10.54 5.70 -30.57
C PRO A 309 9.03 5.50 -30.42
N LEU A 310 8.39 6.42 -29.70
CA LEU A 310 6.94 6.45 -29.48
C LEU A 310 6.44 7.86 -29.82
N ALA A 311 5.53 7.97 -30.79
CA ALA A 311 4.95 9.24 -31.19
C ALA A 311 3.44 9.26 -30.96
N VAL A 312 2.91 10.34 -30.40
CA VAL A 312 1.47 10.57 -30.22
C VAL A 312 1.13 11.96 -30.75
N VAL A 313 0.13 12.05 -31.64
CA VAL A 313 -0.22 13.29 -32.33
C VAL A 313 -1.72 13.56 -32.21
N GLY A 314 -2.11 14.74 -31.76
CA GLY A 314 -3.50 15.22 -31.84
C GLY A 314 -4.49 14.53 -30.89
N LEU A 315 -4.03 13.90 -29.80
CA LEU A 315 -4.89 13.17 -28.87
C LEU A 315 -5.11 13.94 -27.56
N THR A 316 -6.30 13.75 -26.99
CA THR A 316 -6.68 14.33 -25.69
C THR A 316 -7.16 13.22 -24.76
N ASP A 317 -6.79 13.28 -23.48
CA ASP A 317 -7.25 12.33 -22.44
C ASP A 317 -6.95 10.86 -22.76
N VAL A 318 -5.79 10.57 -23.35
CA VAL A 318 -5.34 9.20 -23.68
C VAL A 318 -4.12 8.79 -22.86
N VAL A 319 -4.11 7.53 -22.44
CA VAL A 319 -2.95 6.84 -21.89
C VAL A 319 -2.34 5.94 -22.98
N VAL A 320 -1.06 6.16 -23.28
CA VAL A 320 -0.27 5.34 -24.21
C VAL A 320 0.95 4.81 -23.46
N VAL A 321 1.12 3.50 -23.40
CA VAL A 321 2.19 2.87 -22.65
C VAL A 321 2.86 1.81 -23.50
N ASP A 322 4.16 1.98 -23.72
CA ASP A 322 5.03 0.99 -24.34
C ASP A 322 5.89 0.30 -23.29
N ALA A 323 5.76 -1.02 -23.17
CA ALA A 323 6.59 -1.86 -22.32
C ALA A 323 7.66 -2.65 -23.11
N GLY A 324 7.87 -2.29 -24.39
CA GLY A 324 8.76 -2.98 -25.31
C GLY A 324 8.12 -4.20 -25.97
N ASP A 325 7.61 -5.15 -25.17
CA ASP A 325 6.96 -6.38 -25.67
C ASP A 325 5.44 -6.24 -25.89
N ALA A 326 4.84 -5.18 -25.36
CA ALA A 326 3.42 -4.88 -25.46
C ALA A 326 3.16 -3.38 -25.38
N VAL A 327 2.09 -2.94 -26.05
CA VAL A 327 1.59 -1.56 -26.01
C VAL A 327 0.16 -1.57 -25.46
N LEU A 328 -0.15 -0.59 -24.63
CA LEU A 328 -1.51 -0.27 -24.22
C LEU A 328 -1.85 1.13 -24.71
N VAL A 329 -3.05 1.25 -25.28
CA VAL A 329 -3.70 2.53 -25.56
C VAL A 329 -5.08 2.47 -24.93
N VAL A 330 -5.43 3.44 -24.09
CA VAL A 330 -6.72 3.47 -23.42
C VAL A 330 -7.12 4.92 -23.12
N PRO A 331 -8.42 5.27 -23.25
CA PRO A 331 -8.92 6.52 -22.68
C PRO A 331 -8.57 6.63 -21.19
N LYS A 332 -8.18 7.81 -20.73
CA LYS A 332 -7.70 8.05 -19.37
C LYS A 332 -8.75 7.70 -18.32
N ASP A 333 -10.02 8.02 -18.57
CA ASP A 333 -11.16 7.69 -17.72
C ASP A 333 -11.41 6.17 -17.59
N LYS A 334 -10.95 5.38 -18.57
CA LYS A 334 -11.02 3.90 -18.56
C LYS A 334 -9.75 3.24 -18.01
N SER A 335 -8.84 3.97 -17.38
CA SER A 335 -7.59 3.39 -16.84
C SER A 335 -7.81 2.25 -15.83
N GLN A 336 -8.91 2.25 -15.08
CA GLN A 336 -9.24 1.14 -14.16
C GLN A 336 -9.61 -0.15 -14.91
N ASP A 337 -10.07 -0.05 -16.16
CA ASP A 337 -10.49 -1.18 -16.99
C ASP A 337 -9.32 -1.95 -17.61
N VAL A 338 -8.07 -1.50 -17.44
CA VAL A 338 -6.87 -2.24 -17.86
C VAL A 338 -6.83 -3.66 -17.28
N ARG A 339 -7.43 -3.88 -16.11
CA ARG A 339 -7.59 -5.24 -15.53
C ARG A 339 -8.30 -6.22 -16.48
N LYS A 340 -9.23 -5.74 -17.32
CA LYS A 340 -9.96 -6.55 -18.31
C LYS A 340 -9.02 -7.11 -19.39
N VAL A 341 -7.94 -6.41 -19.71
CA VAL A 341 -6.90 -6.90 -20.64
C VAL A 341 -6.20 -8.12 -20.04
N VAL A 342 -5.83 -8.06 -18.76
CA VAL A 342 -5.21 -9.17 -18.03
C VAL A 342 -6.15 -10.38 -17.97
N GLU A 343 -7.44 -10.16 -17.72
CA GLU A 343 -8.48 -11.22 -17.76
C GLU A 343 -8.60 -11.85 -19.16
N ALA A 344 -8.64 -11.04 -20.21
CA ALA A 344 -8.70 -11.51 -21.59
C ALA A 344 -7.44 -12.30 -22.00
N LEU A 345 -6.24 -11.85 -21.59
CA LEU A 345 -4.99 -12.56 -21.83
C LEU A 345 -4.95 -13.93 -21.12
N LYS A 346 -5.48 -14.02 -19.89
CA LYS A 346 -5.65 -15.29 -19.16
C LYS A 346 -6.59 -16.23 -19.90
N ALA A 347 -7.75 -15.74 -20.33
CA ALA A 347 -8.73 -16.53 -21.09
C ALA A 347 -8.12 -17.07 -22.40
N ARG A 348 -7.26 -16.29 -23.05
CA ARG A 348 -6.51 -16.67 -24.26
C ARG A 348 -5.24 -17.48 -23.97
N LYS A 349 -4.98 -17.86 -22.72
CA LYS A 349 -3.79 -18.61 -22.26
C LYS A 349 -2.45 -17.98 -22.67
N ARG A 350 -2.39 -16.65 -22.77
CA ARG A 350 -1.18 -15.90 -23.16
C ARG A 350 -0.28 -15.59 -21.96
N GLN A 351 0.22 -16.62 -21.29
CA GLN A 351 1.01 -16.50 -20.05
C GLN A 351 2.25 -15.61 -20.16
N LYS A 352 2.88 -15.52 -21.34
CA LYS A 352 4.05 -14.67 -21.56
C LYS A 352 3.80 -13.17 -21.32
N TYR A 353 2.54 -12.72 -21.37
CA TYR A 353 2.17 -11.31 -21.22
C TYR A 353 1.54 -10.98 -19.86
N LEU A 354 1.53 -11.92 -18.91
CA LEU A 354 0.83 -11.80 -17.61
C LEU A 354 1.74 -11.42 -16.45
#